data_AF-A0A3P7TA03-F1
#
_entry.id   AF-A0A3P7TA03-F1
#
_cell.length_a   1.000
_cell.length_b   1.000
_cell.length_c   1.000
_cell.angle_alpha   90.00
_cell.angle_beta   90.00
_cell.angle_gamma   90.00
#
_symmetry.space_group_name_H-M   'P 1'
#
loop_
_entity.id
_entity.type
_entity.pdbx_description
1 polymer ?
#
loop_
_entity_poly.entity_id
_entity_poly.type
_entity_poly.pdbx_seq_one_letter_code
_entity_poly.pdbx_strand_id
1 'polypeptide(L)' 'MIQSPPAEAKAAVKTAIETGYRLIDTAACYENEEAVGEALKELIQAGKIKRDEIFITTKVTFLLIITSI' A
#
# COMPACT_ATOMS: atom_id res chain seq x y z
N MET A 1 -3.41 -18.49 -0.51
CA MET A 1 -4.20 -17.25 -0.65
C MET A 1 -3.95 -16.69 -2.03
N ILE A 2 -4.97 -16.19 -2.72
CA ILE A 2 -4.80 -15.51 -4.02
C ILE A 2 -4.74 -14.02 -3.71
N GLN A 3 -3.57 -13.41 -3.89
CA GLN A 3 -3.36 -11.97 -3.74
C GLN A 3 -3.03 -11.37 -5.11
N SER A 4 -3.36 -10.09 -5.31
CA SER A 4 -2.99 -9.38 -6.54
C SER A 4 -1.47 -9.33 -6.68
N PRO A 5 -0.92 -9.59 -7.88
CA PRO A 5 0.50 -9.44 -8.15
C PRO A 5 1.02 -8.04 -7.78
N PRO A 6 2.27 -7.88 -7.30
CA PRO A 6 2.80 -6.58 -6.89
C PRO A 6 2.66 -5.47 -7.94
N ALA A 7 2.89 -5.80 -9.22
CA ALA A 7 2.74 -4.83 -10.32
C ALA A 7 1.29 -4.33 -10.48
N GLU A 8 0.30 -5.20 -10.29
CA GLU A 8 -1.12 -4.85 -10.38
C GLU A 8 -1.54 -4.02 -9.15
N ALA A 9 -1.09 -4.41 -7.96
CA ALA A 9 -1.33 -3.64 -6.73
C ALA A 9 -0.77 -2.22 -6.85
N LYS A 10 0.46 -2.06 -7.37
CA LYS A 10 1.07 -0.74 -7.61
C LYS A 10 0.25 0.11 -8.57
N ALA A 11 -0.18 -0.46 -9.70
CA ALA A 11 -1.00 0.23 -10.69
C ALA A 11 -2.36 0.63 -10.11
N ALA A 12 -3.02 -0.27 -9.36
CA ALA A 12 -4.30 -0.01 -8.73
C ALA A 12 -4.22 1.14 -7.70
N VAL A 13 -3.18 1.17 -6.86
CA VAL A 13 -2.97 2.26 -5.89
C VAL A 13 -2.79 3.61 -6.59
N LYS A 14 -2.02 3.66 -7.69
CA LYS A 14 -1.87 4.90 -8.46
C LYS A 14 -3.19 5.40 -9.00
N THR A 15 -3.95 4.54 -9.66
CA THR A 15 -5.29 4.87 -10.18
C THR A 15 -6.23 5.32 -9.08
N ALA A 16 -6.23 4.65 -7.92
CA ALA A 16 -7.05 5.04 -6.77
C ALA A 16 -6.73 6.46 -6.30
N ILE A 17 -5.44 6.81 -6.17
CA ILE A 17 -5.04 8.16 -5.77
C ILE A 17 -5.48 9.20 -6.81
N GLU A 18 -5.24 8.93 -8.10
CA GLU A 18 -5.59 9.83 -9.20
C GLU A 18 -7.11 10.04 -9.33
N THR A 19 -7.90 9.06 -8.89
CA THR A 19 -9.37 9.13 -8.84
C THR A 19 -9.91 9.74 -7.54
N GLY A 20 -9.03 10.12 -6.60
CA GLY A 20 -9.41 10.87 -5.39
C GLY A 20 -9.44 10.07 -4.09
N TYR A 21 -9.10 8.78 -4.10
CA TYR A 21 -9.02 8.00 -2.86
C TYR A 21 -7.89 8.51 -1.96
N ARG A 22 -8.14 8.51 -0.64
CA ARG A 22 -7.17 8.93 0.38
C ARG A 22 -6.97 7.91 1.51
N LEU A 23 -7.82 6.88 1.55
CA LEU A 23 -7.66 5.73 2.44
C LEU A 23 -7.09 4.57 1.65
N ILE A 24 -5.96 4.02 2.10
CA ILE A 24 -5.33 2.83 1.55
C ILE A 24 -5.27 1.78 2.64
N ASP A 25 -5.90 0.64 2.38
CA ASP A 25 -5.86 -0.53 3.27
C ASP A 25 -4.92 -1.60 2.70
N THR A 26 -4.00 -2.08 3.54
CA THR A 26 -3.08 -3.16 3.21
C THR A 26 -2.89 -4.10 4.40
N ALA A 27 -2.06 -5.13 4.26
CA ALA A 27 -1.71 -6.06 5.33
C ALA A 27 -0.42 -6.81 5.00
N ALA A 28 0.33 -7.22 6.02
CA ALA A 28 1.51 -8.05 5.83
C ALA A 28 1.21 -9.38 5.13
N CYS A 29 0.03 -9.97 5.37
CA CYS A 29 -0.38 -11.21 4.70
C CYS A 29 -0.73 -11.04 3.21
N TYR A 30 -0.73 -9.81 2.69
CA TYR A 30 -0.97 -9.56 1.27
C TYR A 30 0.34 -9.66 0.46
N GLU A 31 1.50 -9.65 1.12
CA GLU A 31 2.83 -9.81 0.50
C GLU A 31 3.12 -8.79 -0.62
N ASN A 32 2.47 -7.63 -0.59
CA ASN A 32 2.58 -6.58 -1.60
C ASN A 32 2.69 -5.16 -1.02
N GLU A 33 2.95 -5.02 0.29
CA GLU A 33 3.10 -3.72 0.96
C GLU A 33 4.23 -2.87 0.34
N GLU A 34 5.30 -3.49 -0.16
CA GLU A 34 6.37 -2.79 -0.87
C GLU A 34 5.85 -2.09 -2.14
N ALA A 35 5.03 -2.78 -2.94
CA ALA A 35 4.44 -2.21 -4.15
C ALA A 35 3.48 -1.04 -3.84
N VAL A 36 2.72 -1.14 -2.73
CA VAL A 36 1.89 -0.03 -2.23
C VAL A 36 2.76 1.15 -1.83
N GLY A 37 3.84 0.91 -1.08
CA GLY A 37 4.78 1.93 -0.64
C GLY A 37 5.48 2.63 -1.82
N GLU A 38 5.90 1.89 -2.83
CA GLU A 38 6.48 2.43 -4.06
C GLU A 38 5.51 3.34 -4.81
N ALA A 39 4.26 2.91 -5.00
CA ALA A 39 3.24 3.73 -5.65
C ALA A 39 3.07 5.09 -4.93
N LEU A 40 2.91 5.06 -3.61
CA LEU A 40 2.73 6.27 -2.81
C LEU A 40 3.96 7.17 -2.85
N LYS A 41 5.17 6.60 -2.77
CA LYS A 41 6.43 7.34 -2.86
C LYS A 41 6.55 8.09 -4.19
N GLU A 42 6.28 7.41 -5.31
CA GLU A 42 6.34 8.02 -6.64
C GLU A 42 5.31 9.16 -6.80
N LEU A 43 4.09 8.98 -6.30
CA LEU A 43 3.05 10.02 -6.36
C LEU A 43 3.37 11.24 -5.49
N ILE A 44 3.96 11.02 -4.31
CA ILE A 44 4.43 12.10 -3.44
C ILE A 44 5.58 12.86 -4.10
N GLN A 45 6.55 12.14 -4.68
CA GLN A 45 7.67 12.76 -5.41
C GLN A 45 7.21 13.54 -6.65
N ALA A 46 6.18 13.05 -7.34
CA ALA A 46 5.56 13.75 -8.46
C ALA A 46 4.66 14.93 -8.04
N GLY A 47 4.51 15.20 -6.75
CA GLY A 47 3.67 16.27 -6.21
C GLY A 47 2.17 16.07 -6.44
N LYS A 48 1.73 14.82 -6.69
CA LYS A 48 0.32 14.49 -6.92
C LYS A 48 -0.50 14.43 -5.63
N ILE A 49 0.16 14.11 -4.52
CA ILE A 49 -0.39 14.02 -3.16
C ILE A 49 0.70 14.37 -2.15
N LYS A 50 0.30 14.75 -0.95
CA LYS A 50 1.19 14.87 0.21
C LYS A 50 0.96 13.72 1.20
N ARG A 51 1.94 13.44 2.06
CA ARG A 51 1.83 12.35 3.03
C ARG A 51 0.68 12.55 4.02
N ASP A 52 0.45 13.78 4.47
CA ASP A 52 -0.62 14.17 5.41
C ASP A 52 -2.03 14.08 4.81
N GLU A 53 -2.15 13.94 3.49
CA GLU A 53 -3.43 13.73 2.80
C GLU A 53 -3.87 12.26 2.77
N ILE A 54 -3.02 11.32 3.21
CA ILE A 54 -3.26 9.88 3.07
C ILE A 54 -3.40 9.20 4.42
N PHE A 55 -4.48 8.44 4.58
CA PHE A 55 -4.68 7.50 5.67
C PHE A 55 -4.31 6.09 5.21
N ILE A 56 -3.39 5.44 5.92
CA ILE A 56 -2.91 4.08 5.57
C ILE A 56 -3.20 3.15 6.74
N THR A 57 -3.86 2.02 6.47
CA THR A 57 -4.06 0.94 7.43
C THR A 57 -3.26 -0.29 7.05
N THR A 58 -2.65 -0.95 8.03
CA THR A 58 -2.05 -2.29 7.88
C THR A 58 -2.56 -3.22 8.99
N LYS A 59 -2.32 -4.53 8.84
CA LYS A 59 -2.82 -5.58 9.73
C LYS A 59 -1.68 -6.48 10.15
N VAL A 60 -1.57 -6.69 11.46
CA VAL A 60 -0.60 -7.63 12.03
C VAL A 60 -1.05 -9.05 11.72
N THR A 61 -0.20 -9.81 11.04
CA THR A 61 -0.43 -11.24 10.76
C THR A 61 0.19 -12.08 11.85
N PHE A 62 -0.42 -13.23 12.15
CA PHE A 62 0.11 -14.22 13.09
C PHE A 62 1.59 -14.56 12.83
N LEU A 63 2.00 -14.69 11.56
CA LEU A 63 3.40 -14.98 11.20
C LEU A 63 4.37 -13.90 11.69
N LEU A 64 4.04 -12.61 11.55
CA LEU A 64 4.88 -11.52 12.04
C LEU A 64 5.01 -11.51 13.57
N ILE A 65 4.02 -12.04 14.29
CA ILE A 65 4.07 -12.12 15.76
C ILE A 65 5.12 -13.15 16.21
N ILE A 66 5.27 -14.26 15.48
CA ILE A 66 6.17 -15.36 15.89
C ILE A 66 7.58 -15.23 15.32
N THR A 67 7.79 -14.50 14.22
CA THR A 67 9.12 -14.33 13.59
C THR A 67 9.95 -13.18 14.19
N SER A 68 9.37 -12.39 15.09
CA SER A 68 10.02 -11.20 15.69
C SER A 68 10.39 -11.40 17.17
N ILE A 69 10.34 -12.63 17.66
CA ILE A 69 10.79 -13.08 19.00
C ILE A 69 12.00 -14.00 18.79
#